data_AF-A0A345NM87-F1
#
_entry.id   AF-A0A345NM87-F1
#
_cell.length_a   1.000
_cell.length_b   1.000
_cell.length_c   1.000
_cell.angle_alpha   90.00
_cell.angle_beta   90.00
_cell.angle_gamma   90.00
#
_symmetry.space_group_name_H-M   'P 1'
#
loop_
_entity.id
_entity.type
_entity.pdbx_description
1 polymer ?
#
loop_
_entity_poly.entity_id
_entity_poly.type
_entity_poly.pdbx_seq_one_letter_code
_entity_poly.pdbx_strand_id
1 'polypeptide(L)'
;MDASTTRSEEQLLAWTSEHRLLFADSADALGEAHAGDPTLCEGWDVRTLTGHLLQPIRVPSWRFLLTAARVRSMARACDVIAARLSDRPLAAVAGELRRRAGERSRPWYIGAAGPFADSCIHLRDLTQPRGMDVTVPVERREAVVDVVTSPRGQESFLPARGFLDGVSWAATDADRVWGEGPVVAGTTEALAMTMTGRTAYLDQLGGDGVHVVRERLAGPRS
;
A
#
# COMPACT_ATOMS: atom_id res chain seq x y z
N MET A 1 5.31 -14.36 -25.81
CA MET A 1 6.48 -14.58 -24.95
C MET A 1 6.19 -13.88 -23.64
N ASP A 2 5.51 -14.56 -22.72
CA ASP A 2 5.20 -14.02 -21.40
C ASP A 2 6.37 -14.34 -20.46
N ALA A 3 7.32 -13.42 -20.37
CA ALA A 3 8.33 -13.43 -19.32
C ALA A 3 7.80 -12.60 -18.16
N SER A 4 6.72 -13.05 -17.52
CA SER A 4 6.38 -12.64 -16.16
C SER A 4 7.55 -13.06 -15.27
N THR A 5 8.54 -12.16 -15.17
CA THR A 5 9.72 -12.38 -14.36
C THR A 5 9.25 -12.29 -12.93
N THR A 6 9.03 -13.44 -12.33
CA THR A 6 8.74 -13.57 -10.91
C THR A 6 9.92 -12.95 -10.18
N ARG A 7 9.72 -11.73 -9.66
CA ARG A 7 10.78 -10.97 -8.98
C ARG A 7 11.28 -11.77 -7.79
N SER A 8 12.59 -11.77 -7.59
CA SER A 8 13.17 -12.55 -6.51
C SER A 8 12.76 -11.96 -5.16
N GLU A 9 12.65 -12.81 -4.15
CA GLU A 9 12.33 -12.35 -2.81
C GLU A 9 13.39 -11.36 -2.26
N GLU A 10 14.64 -11.56 -2.63
CA GLU A 10 15.75 -10.66 -2.28
C GLU A 10 15.57 -9.27 -2.90
N GLN A 11 15.11 -9.19 -4.15
CA GLN A 11 14.81 -7.93 -4.82
C GLN A 11 13.67 -7.18 -4.10
N LEU A 12 12.58 -7.88 -3.74
CA LEU A 12 11.47 -7.28 -3.00
C LEU A 12 11.91 -6.73 -1.63
N LEU A 13 12.80 -7.44 -0.93
CA LEU A 13 13.33 -7.01 0.36
C LEU A 13 14.27 -5.80 0.22
N ALA A 14 15.10 -5.77 -0.82
CA ALA A 14 15.95 -4.62 -1.13
C ALA A 14 15.09 -3.37 -1.42
N TRP A 15 14.09 -3.51 -2.30
CA TRP A 15 13.17 -2.42 -2.62
C TRP A 15 12.35 -1.95 -1.42
N THR A 16 11.91 -2.86 -0.55
CA THR A 16 11.23 -2.49 0.70
C THR A 16 12.15 -1.64 1.59
N SER A 17 13.44 -1.98 1.66
CA SER A 17 14.41 -1.24 2.46
C SER A 17 14.59 0.18 1.93
N GLU A 18 14.74 0.32 0.62
CA GLU A 18 14.81 1.63 -0.04
C GLU A 18 13.53 2.45 0.15
N HIS A 19 12.36 1.80 0.06
CA HIS A 19 11.07 2.44 0.29
C HIS A 19 10.92 3.00 1.70
N ARG A 20 11.41 2.29 2.71
CA ARG A 20 11.37 2.76 4.11
C ARG A 20 12.24 3.99 4.32
N LEU A 21 13.39 4.05 3.65
CA LEU A 21 14.23 5.26 3.64
C LEU A 21 13.49 6.43 2.99
N LEU A 22 12.94 6.20 1.79
CA LEU A 22 12.17 7.21 1.05
C LEU A 22 10.95 7.72 1.84
N PHE A 23 10.23 6.81 2.50
CA PHE A 23 9.11 7.17 3.36
C PHE A 23 9.56 8.00 4.57
N ALA A 24 10.63 7.57 5.26
CA ALA A 24 11.15 8.31 6.40
C ALA A 24 11.62 9.72 5.99
N ASP A 25 12.27 9.85 4.84
CA ASP A 25 12.70 11.16 4.29
C ASP A 25 11.48 12.03 3.94
N SER A 26 10.41 11.43 3.41
CA SER A 26 9.15 12.14 3.13
C SER A 26 8.45 12.61 4.41
N ALA A 27 8.43 11.77 5.46
CA ALA A 27 7.87 12.13 6.75
C ALA A 27 8.67 13.26 7.43
N ASP A 28 10.01 13.23 7.34
CA ASP A 28 10.86 14.31 7.85
C ASP A 28 10.68 15.61 7.05
N ALA A 29 10.48 15.53 5.74
CA ALA A 29 10.21 16.70 4.88
C ALA A 29 8.88 17.38 5.20
N LEU A 30 7.84 16.60 5.58
CA LEU A 30 6.59 17.13 6.11
C LEU A 30 6.80 17.78 7.49
N GLY A 31 7.56 17.12 8.36
CA GLY A 31 7.87 17.63 9.69
C GLY A 31 6.69 17.61 10.67
N GLU A 32 6.98 17.95 11.93
CA GLU A 32 6.04 17.77 13.04
C GLU A 32 4.75 18.60 12.89
N ALA A 33 4.80 19.74 12.19
CA ALA A 33 3.64 20.58 11.92
C ALA A 33 2.52 19.84 11.16
N HIS A 34 2.91 18.86 10.34
CA HIS A 34 2.01 18.03 9.54
C HIS A 34 1.84 16.63 10.16
N ALA A 35 2.15 16.41 11.44
CA ALA A 35 2.04 15.09 12.05
C ALA A 35 0.59 14.61 12.24
N GLY A 36 -0.32 15.52 12.58
CA GLY A 36 -1.75 15.23 12.83
C GLY A 36 -2.64 15.38 11.59
N ASP A 37 -2.00 15.50 10.44
CA ASP A 37 -2.64 15.84 9.18
C ASP A 37 -3.20 14.56 8.51
N PRO A 38 -4.41 14.59 7.91
CA PRO A 38 -5.01 13.38 7.35
C PRO A 38 -4.21 12.83 6.16
N THR A 39 -4.27 11.51 6.01
CA THR A 39 -3.72 10.73 4.89
C THR A 39 -4.84 10.13 4.05
N LEU A 40 -4.51 9.45 2.95
CA LEU A 40 -5.52 8.66 2.22
C LEU A 40 -5.95 7.37 2.95
N CYS A 41 -5.23 6.98 4.00
CA CYS A 41 -5.67 5.90 4.88
C CYS A 41 -6.68 6.47 5.88
N GLU A 42 -7.95 6.14 5.68
CA GLU A 42 -9.07 6.67 6.47
C GLU A 42 -8.84 6.47 7.97
N GLY A 43 -8.95 7.57 8.74
CA GLY A 43 -8.75 7.57 10.18
C GLY A 43 -7.29 7.62 10.63
N TRP A 44 -6.32 7.60 9.71
CA TRP A 44 -4.90 7.71 10.04
C TRP A 44 -4.33 9.06 9.61
N ASP A 45 -3.71 9.73 10.57
CA ASP A 45 -2.85 10.88 10.32
C ASP A 45 -1.43 10.45 9.88
N VAL A 46 -0.62 11.42 9.46
CA VAL A 46 0.77 11.21 9.04
C VAL A 46 1.57 10.42 10.09
N ARG A 47 1.39 10.74 11.37
CA ARG A 47 2.12 10.07 12.47
C ARG A 47 1.71 8.61 12.63
N THR A 48 0.41 8.34 12.59
CA THR A 48 -0.17 6.99 12.71
C THR A 48 0.28 6.11 11.54
N LEU A 49 0.19 6.63 10.31
CA LEU A 49 0.67 5.95 9.10
C LEU A 49 2.17 5.65 9.17
N THR A 50 2.99 6.60 9.66
CA THR A 50 4.43 6.38 9.88
C THR A 50 4.69 5.28 10.91
N GLY A 51 3.89 5.24 11.98
CA GLY A 51 3.93 4.18 12.98
C GLY A 51 3.55 2.80 12.41
N HIS A 52 2.60 2.76 11.47
CA HIS A 52 2.21 1.52 10.80
C HIS A 52 3.37 0.87 10.04
N LEU A 53 4.24 1.65 9.38
CA LEU A 53 5.38 1.06 8.65
C LEU A 53 6.41 0.38 9.56
N LEU A 54 6.38 0.66 10.87
CA LEU A 54 7.18 -0.07 11.86
C LEU A 54 6.54 -1.41 12.26
N GLN A 55 5.24 -1.64 12.02
CA GLN A 55 4.56 -2.88 12.41
C GLN A 55 5.26 -4.14 11.87
N PRO A 56 5.56 -4.26 10.55
CA PRO A 56 6.09 -5.50 10.01
C PRO A 56 7.48 -5.87 10.55
N ILE A 57 8.21 -4.91 11.14
CA ILE A 57 9.54 -5.11 11.71
C ILE A 57 9.53 -5.18 13.25
N ARG A 58 8.58 -4.52 13.93
CA ARG A 58 8.49 -4.50 15.40
C ARG A 58 7.57 -5.57 15.96
N VAL A 59 6.57 -6.00 15.21
CA VAL A 59 5.52 -6.89 15.69
C VAL A 59 5.63 -8.23 14.98
N PRO A 60 6.09 -9.30 15.67
CA PRO A 60 6.10 -10.63 15.07
C PRO A 60 4.68 -11.08 14.77
N SER A 61 4.50 -11.82 13.68
CA SER A 61 3.19 -12.27 13.15
C SER A 61 2.26 -12.85 14.22
N TRP A 62 2.77 -13.65 15.16
CA TRP A 62 1.95 -14.24 16.22
C TRP A 62 1.35 -13.19 17.18
N ARG A 63 2.07 -12.11 17.50
CA ARG A 63 1.54 -11.01 18.34
C ARG A 63 0.49 -10.21 17.60
N PHE A 64 0.70 -10.02 16.29
CA PHE A 64 -0.30 -9.40 15.42
C PHE A 64 -1.59 -10.23 15.44
N LEU A 65 -1.50 -11.54 15.18
CA LEU A 65 -2.66 -12.44 15.18
C LEU A 65 -3.36 -12.50 16.53
N LEU A 66 -2.62 -12.50 17.65
CA LEU A 66 -3.22 -12.42 18.99
C LEU A 66 -3.98 -11.10 19.19
N THR A 67 -3.45 -9.99 18.68
CA THR A 67 -4.13 -8.69 18.75
C THR A 67 -5.41 -8.71 17.91
N ALA A 68 -5.32 -9.21 16.67
CA ALA A 68 -6.46 -9.37 15.77
C ALA A 68 -7.56 -10.27 16.36
N ALA A 69 -7.19 -11.39 16.99
CA ALA A 69 -8.14 -12.26 17.67
C ALA A 69 -8.86 -11.55 18.83
N ARG A 70 -8.14 -10.75 19.64
CA ARG A 70 -8.71 -10.00 20.77
C ARG A 70 -9.69 -8.91 20.31
N VAL A 71 -9.40 -8.21 19.22
CA VAL A 71 -10.26 -7.14 18.68
C VAL A 71 -11.22 -7.63 17.60
N ARG A 72 -11.19 -8.93 17.28
CA ARG A 72 -12.01 -9.63 16.28
C ARG A 72 -11.97 -9.00 14.88
N SER A 73 -10.82 -8.41 14.51
CA SER A 73 -10.63 -7.77 13.20
C SER A 73 -9.13 -7.57 12.92
N MET A 74 -8.70 -7.92 11.71
CA MET A 74 -7.33 -7.68 11.24
C MET A 74 -7.06 -6.18 11.06
N ALA A 75 -8.01 -5.45 10.48
CA ALA A 75 -7.91 -4.00 10.29
C ALA A 75 -7.80 -3.27 11.63
N ARG A 76 -8.67 -3.58 12.60
CA ARG A 76 -8.60 -2.97 13.95
C ARG A 76 -7.30 -3.33 14.67
N ALA A 77 -6.67 -4.46 14.36
CA ALA A 77 -5.36 -4.80 14.90
C ALA A 77 -4.27 -3.85 14.37
N CYS A 78 -4.32 -3.55 13.06
CA CYS A 78 -3.45 -2.53 12.45
C CYS A 78 -3.63 -1.18 13.13
N ASP A 79 -4.87 -0.71 13.36
CA ASP A 79 -5.14 0.56 14.03
C ASP A 79 -4.49 0.63 15.42
N VAL A 80 -4.74 -0.40 16.25
CA VAL A 80 -4.23 -0.46 17.62
C VAL A 80 -2.70 -0.49 17.64
N ILE A 81 -2.07 -1.21 16.71
CA ILE A 81 -0.62 -1.33 16.64
C ILE A 81 0.00 -0.04 16.09
N ALA A 82 -0.57 0.54 15.04
CA ALA A 82 -0.11 1.79 14.44
C ALA A 82 -0.15 2.93 15.45
N ALA A 83 -1.26 3.09 16.18
CA ALA A 83 -1.39 4.09 17.25
C ALA A 83 -0.33 3.90 18.36
N ARG A 84 -0.05 2.65 18.76
CA ARG A 84 0.98 2.37 19.76
C ARG A 84 2.41 2.66 19.27
N LEU A 85 2.71 2.37 18.01
CA LEU A 85 4.04 2.57 17.44
C LEU A 85 4.32 4.04 17.07
N SER A 86 3.25 4.84 16.97
CA SER A 86 3.28 6.26 16.66
C SER A 86 3.16 7.18 17.89
N ASP A 87 3.08 6.66 19.12
CA ASP A 87 2.93 7.45 20.36
C ASP A 87 4.23 8.17 20.79
N ARG A 88 4.73 9.04 19.93
CA ARG A 88 5.96 9.86 20.06
C ARG A 88 6.08 10.83 18.87
N PRO A 89 6.97 11.84 18.92
CA PRO A 89 7.15 12.79 17.82
C PRO A 89 7.41 12.11 16.46
N LEU A 90 6.91 12.68 15.37
CA LEU A 90 6.99 12.12 14.02
C LEU A 90 8.44 11.81 13.63
N ALA A 91 9.35 12.75 13.88
CA ALA A 91 10.79 12.59 13.60
C ALA A 91 11.41 11.40 14.35
N ALA A 92 10.90 11.06 15.54
CA ALA A 92 11.37 9.89 16.29
C ALA A 92 10.88 8.57 15.66
N VAL A 93 9.64 8.55 15.16
CA VAL A 93 9.07 7.41 14.44
C VAL A 93 9.79 7.20 13.10
N ALA A 94 9.91 8.26 12.30
CA ALA A 94 10.61 8.25 11.01
C ALA A 94 12.09 7.87 11.18
N GLY A 95 12.76 8.42 12.20
CA GLY A 95 14.13 8.07 12.52
C GLY A 95 14.32 6.59 12.91
N GLU A 96 13.36 5.97 13.60
CA GLU A 96 13.41 4.52 13.84
C GLU A 96 13.18 3.72 12.57
N LEU A 97 12.21 4.12 11.73
CA LEU A 97 11.96 3.47 10.45
C LEU A 97 13.21 3.47 9.58
N ARG A 98 13.90 4.61 9.50
CA ARG A 98 15.18 4.77 8.78
C ARG A 98 16.27 3.84 9.32
N ARG A 99 16.48 3.83 10.65
CA ARG A 99 17.50 2.95 11.27
C ARG A 99 17.23 1.46 11.05
N ARG A 100 15.96 1.07 10.96
CA ARG A 100 15.54 -0.32 10.77
C ARG A 100 15.19 -0.66 9.32
N ALA A 101 15.49 0.22 8.37
CA ALA A 101 15.04 0.06 6.98
C ALA A 101 15.44 -1.30 6.37
N GLY A 102 16.65 -1.77 6.66
CA GLY A 102 17.18 -3.06 6.20
C GLY A 102 16.67 -4.31 6.94
N GLU A 103 15.83 -4.18 7.97
CA GLU A 103 15.29 -5.34 8.67
C GLU A 103 14.33 -6.11 7.77
N ARG A 104 14.64 -7.39 7.54
CA ARG A 104 13.80 -8.26 6.70
C ARG A 104 12.48 -8.53 7.40
N SER A 105 11.37 -8.32 6.70
CA SER A 105 10.03 -8.70 7.16
C SER A 105 9.40 -9.65 6.17
N ARG A 106 8.83 -10.74 6.69
CA ARG A 106 8.15 -11.77 5.92
C ARG A 106 6.89 -12.21 6.69
N PRO A 107 5.78 -11.45 6.59
CA PRO A 107 4.49 -11.89 7.11
C PRO A 107 4.15 -13.30 6.64
N TRP A 108 3.61 -14.13 7.53
CA TRP A 108 3.42 -15.57 7.31
C TRP A 108 2.54 -15.89 6.08
N TYR A 109 1.61 -15.01 5.74
CA TYR A 109 0.64 -15.22 4.67
C TYR A 109 1.19 -14.81 3.29
N ILE A 110 1.61 -13.56 3.16
CA ILE A 110 1.96 -12.94 1.88
C ILE A 110 3.48 -12.87 1.62
N GLY A 111 4.30 -13.23 2.60
CA GLY A 111 5.77 -13.21 2.46
C GLY A 111 6.33 -11.80 2.22
N ALA A 112 7.48 -11.71 1.55
CA ALA A 112 8.15 -10.42 1.30
C ALA A 112 7.38 -9.47 0.38
N ALA A 113 6.46 -10.00 -0.44
CA ALA A 113 5.62 -9.21 -1.33
C ALA A 113 4.69 -8.24 -0.58
N GLY A 114 4.23 -8.64 0.62
CA GLY A 114 3.33 -7.82 1.44
C GLY A 114 3.96 -6.50 1.87
N PRO A 115 5.04 -6.51 2.68
CA PRO A 115 5.70 -5.29 3.13
C PRO A 115 6.19 -4.40 1.98
N PHE A 116 6.59 -5.01 0.85
CA PHE A 116 6.93 -4.25 -0.35
C PHE A 116 5.73 -3.46 -0.87
N ALA A 117 4.63 -4.14 -1.23
CA ALA A 117 3.45 -3.49 -1.79
C ALA A 117 2.83 -2.48 -0.82
N ASP A 118 2.70 -2.87 0.46
CA ASP A 118 2.22 -2.04 1.56
C ASP A 118 2.99 -0.72 1.67
N SER A 119 4.32 -0.78 1.69
CA SER A 119 5.15 0.43 1.77
C SER A 119 5.04 1.35 0.55
N CYS A 120 4.75 0.79 -0.64
CA CYS A 120 4.54 1.57 -1.86
C CYS A 120 3.20 2.31 -1.83
N ILE A 121 2.14 1.61 -1.45
CA ILE A 121 0.79 2.18 -1.32
C ILE A 121 0.79 3.29 -0.27
N HIS A 122 1.36 3.01 0.90
CA HIS A 122 1.38 3.95 2.01
C HIS A 122 2.29 5.16 1.78
N LEU A 123 3.34 5.04 0.95
CA LEU A 123 4.08 6.23 0.50
C LEU A 123 3.15 7.21 -0.22
N ARG A 124 2.23 6.72 -1.05
CA ARG A 124 1.26 7.58 -1.76
C ARG A 124 0.12 8.04 -0.86
N ASP A 125 -0.30 7.24 0.11
CA ASP A 125 -1.23 7.70 1.15
C ASP A 125 -0.70 8.93 1.91
N LEU A 126 0.63 8.99 2.12
CA LEU A 126 1.33 10.09 2.76
C LEU A 126 1.50 11.29 1.82
N THR A 127 2.01 11.04 0.61
CA THR A 127 2.58 12.08 -0.27
C THR A 127 1.55 12.74 -1.16
N GLN A 128 0.52 12.01 -1.62
CA GLN A 128 -0.47 12.53 -2.56
C GLN A 128 -1.33 13.67 -1.96
N PRO A 129 -1.88 13.56 -0.74
CA PRO A 129 -2.68 14.64 -0.14
C PRO A 129 -1.88 15.93 0.09
N ARG A 130 -0.55 15.81 0.14
CA ARG A 130 0.39 16.90 0.40
C ARG A 130 0.96 17.50 -0.89
N GLY A 131 0.53 17.00 -2.06
CA GLY A 131 1.05 17.45 -3.35
C GLY A 131 2.54 17.16 -3.55
N MET A 132 3.09 16.17 -2.84
CA MET A 132 4.50 15.81 -2.95
C MET A 132 4.74 14.94 -4.19
N ASP A 133 5.69 15.37 -5.02
CA ASP A 133 6.16 14.62 -6.18
C ASP A 133 7.19 13.54 -5.76
N VAL A 134 6.74 12.62 -4.91
CA VAL A 134 7.53 11.50 -4.42
C VAL A 134 6.80 10.20 -4.74
N THR A 135 7.36 9.46 -5.69
CA THR A 135 6.85 8.15 -6.11
C THR A 135 8.02 7.20 -6.39
N VAL A 136 7.71 6.00 -6.86
CA VAL A 136 8.71 5.00 -7.23
C VAL A 136 8.69 4.67 -8.72
N PRO A 137 9.80 4.12 -9.25
CA PRO A 137 9.90 3.78 -10.66
C PRO A 137 8.74 2.90 -11.14
N VAL A 138 8.35 3.07 -12.41
CA VAL A 138 7.25 2.32 -13.05
C VAL A 138 7.38 0.81 -12.77
N GLU A 139 8.58 0.25 -12.92
CA GLU A 139 8.86 -1.17 -12.68
C GLU A 139 8.41 -1.66 -11.28
N ARG A 140 8.57 -0.81 -10.25
CA ARG A 140 8.15 -1.13 -8.88
C ARG A 140 6.65 -1.00 -8.74
N ARG A 141 6.03 -0.02 -9.39
CA ARG A 141 4.58 0.14 -9.42
C ARG A 141 3.92 -1.05 -10.12
N GLU A 142 4.51 -1.55 -11.21
CA GLU A 142 4.04 -2.77 -11.87
C GLU A 142 4.15 -3.98 -10.95
N ALA A 143 5.23 -4.07 -10.16
CA ALA A 143 5.37 -5.10 -9.14
C ALA A 143 4.29 -5.01 -8.06
N VAL A 144 3.89 -3.79 -7.65
CA VAL A 144 2.77 -3.61 -6.72
C VAL A 144 1.49 -4.15 -7.35
N VAL A 145 1.19 -3.82 -8.62
CA VAL A 145 0.01 -4.33 -9.32
C VAL A 145 0.03 -5.86 -9.41
N ASP A 146 1.19 -6.46 -9.70
CA ASP A 146 1.34 -7.93 -9.70
C ASP A 146 1.03 -8.55 -8.34
N VAL A 147 1.49 -7.90 -7.26
CA VAL A 147 1.23 -8.38 -5.90
C VAL A 147 -0.26 -8.28 -5.60
N VAL A 148 -0.90 -7.13 -5.79
CA VAL A 148 -2.32 -6.94 -5.43
C VAL A 148 -3.28 -7.73 -6.31
N THR A 149 -2.89 -8.07 -7.55
CA THR A 149 -3.69 -8.94 -8.43
C THR A 149 -3.49 -10.44 -8.17
N SER A 150 -2.42 -10.84 -7.46
CA SER A 150 -2.21 -12.23 -7.04
C SER A 150 -3.28 -12.71 -6.04
N PRO A 151 -3.58 -14.03 -5.94
CA PRO A 151 -4.63 -14.53 -5.04
C PRO A 151 -4.48 -14.07 -3.58
N ARG A 152 -3.25 -14.12 -3.04
CA ARG A 152 -2.99 -13.67 -1.66
C ARG A 152 -3.03 -12.15 -1.52
N GLY A 153 -2.61 -11.43 -2.55
CA GLY A 153 -2.67 -9.97 -2.54
C GLY A 153 -4.10 -9.45 -2.60
N GLN A 154 -4.96 -10.09 -3.39
CA GLN A 154 -6.38 -9.76 -3.45
C GLN A 154 -7.02 -9.84 -2.06
N GLU A 155 -6.75 -10.92 -1.31
CA GLU A 155 -7.25 -11.08 0.06
C GLU A 155 -6.61 -10.12 1.07
N SER A 156 -5.43 -9.58 0.78
CA SER A 156 -4.67 -8.73 1.70
C SER A 156 -4.90 -7.23 1.49
N PHE A 157 -5.19 -6.80 0.27
CA PHE A 157 -5.14 -5.38 -0.12
C PHE A 157 -6.42 -4.82 -0.75
N LEU A 158 -7.28 -5.67 -1.31
CA LEU A 158 -8.47 -5.18 -2.00
C LEU A 158 -9.59 -4.90 -0.99
N PRO A 159 -10.44 -3.91 -1.27
CA PRO A 159 -11.52 -3.51 -0.37
C PRO A 159 -12.64 -4.55 -0.25
N ALA A 160 -12.74 -5.48 -1.21
CA ALA A 160 -13.72 -6.55 -1.23
C ALA A 160 -13.26 -7.71 -2.11
N ARG A 161 -13.80 -8.91 -1.85
CA ARG A 161 -13.61 -10.09 -2.70
C ARG A 161 -14.22 -9.85 -4.08
N GLY A 162 -13.50 -10.25 -5.14
CA GLY A 162 -13.97 -10.11 -6.53
C GLY A 162 -13.92 -8.66 -7.05
N PHE A 163 -13.23 -7.75 -6.36
CA PHE A 163 -13.13 -6.34 -6.77
C PHE A 163 -12.54 -6.17 -8.17
N LEU A 164 -11.72 -7.10 -8.65
CA LEU A 164 -11.09 -7.04 -9.97
C LEU A 164 -11.88 -7.81 -11.05
N ASP A 165 -12.90 -8.59 -10.68
CA ASP A 165 -13.53 -9.55 -11.58
C ASP A 165 -14.21 -8.84 -12.76
N GLY A 166 -14.04 -9.40 -13.97
CA GLY A 166 -14.70 -8.92 -15.19
C GLY A 166 -14.28 -7.51 -15.65
N VAL A 167 -13.12 -7.02 -15.23
CA VAL A 167 -12.55 -5.73 -15.65
C VAL A 167 -11.11 -5.95 -16.13
N SER A 168 -10.73 -5.28 -17.22
CA SER A 168 -9.35 -5.26 -17.72
C SER A 168 -8.66 -3.97 -17.30
N TRP A 169 -7.54 -4.08 -16.59
CA TRP A 169 -6.77 -2.94 -16.08
C TRP A 169 -5.55 -2.72 -16.98
N ALA A 170 -5.49 -1.61 -17.70
CA ALA A 170 -4.45 -1.34 -18.68
C ALA A 170 -3.55 -0.17 -18.25
N ALA A 171 -2.25 -0.43 -18.08
CA ALA A 171 -1.29 0.62 -17.80
C ALA A 171 -1.10 1.52 -19.03
N THR A 172 -1.06 2.83 -18.82
CA THR A 172 -0.74 3.81 -19.88
C THR A 172 0.74 4.18 -19.93
N ASP A 173 1.48 3.85 -18.87
CA ASP A 173 2.91 4.12 -18.70
C ASP A 173 3.78 2.84 -18.75
N ALA A 174 3.16 1.70 -19.05
CA ALA A 174 3.80 0.41 -19.29
C ALA A 174 2.96 -0.40 -20.29
N ASP A 175 3.59 -1.31 -21.04
CA ASP A 175 2.90 -2.21 -21.98
C ASP A 175 2.35 -3.42 -21.23
N ARG A 176 1.37 -3.19 -20.34
CA ARG A 176 0.86 -4.21 -19.42
C ARG A 176 -0.63 -4.09 -19.15
N VAL A 177 -1.27 -5.26 -19.10
CA VAL A 177 -2.71 -5.40 -18.85
C VAL A 177 -2.95 -6.52 -17.84
N TRP A 178 -3.85 -6.30 -16.88
CA TRP A 178 -4.27 -7.30 -15.89
C TRP A 178 -5.78 -7.55 -16.00
N GLY A 179 -6.18 -8.82 -16.07
CA GLY A 179 -7.58 -9.20 -16.14
C GLY A 179 -8.21 -8.98 -17.53
N GLU A 180 -9.49 -9.31 -17.64
CA GLU A 180 -10.25 -9.34 -18.88
C GLU A 180 -11.61 -8.66 -18.68
N GLY A 181 -12.13 -7.99 -19.71
CA GLY A 181 -13.40 -7.27 -19.68
C GLY A 181 -13.28 -5.82 -20.17
N PRO A 182 -14.27 -4.95 -19.88
CA PRO A 182 -14.19 -3.52 -20.18
C PRO A 182 -12.95 -2.88 -19.58
N VAL A 183 -12.33 -1.97 -20.34
CA VAL A 183 -11.01 -1.41 -20.01
C VAL A 183 -11.12 -0.32 -18.96
N VAL A 184 -10.22 -0.39 -17.97
CA VAL A 184 -9.86 0.68 -17.04
C VAL A 184 -8.41 1.03 -17.31
N ALA A 185 -8.17 2.19 -17.90
CA ALA A 185 -6.85 2.66 -18.31
C ALA A 185 -6.36 3.80 -17.42
N GLY A 186 -5.09 3.76 -17.04
CA GLY A 186 -4.44 4.83 -16.28
C GLY A 186 -2.98 4.50 -16.00
N THR A 187 -2.26 5.39 -15.32
CA THR A 187 -0.89 5.08 -14.90
C THR A 187 -0.89 3.90 -13.94
N THR A 188 0.21 3.15 -13.91
CA THR A 188 0.36 2.01 -13.00
C THR A 188 0.16 2.41 -11.52
N GLU A 189 0.48 3.67 -11.16
CA GLU A 189 0.16 4.22 -9.83
C GLU A 189 -1.36 4.34 -9.62
N ALA A 190 -2.07 4.98 -10.55
CA ALA A 190 -3.51 5.18 -10.44
C ALA A 190 -4.28 3.86 -10.38
N LEU A 191 -3.83 2.86 -11.16
CA LEU A 191 -4.39 1.50 -11.10
C LEU A 191 -4.16 0.88 -9.72
N ALA A 192 -2.92 0.82 -9.23
CA ALA A 192 -2.58 0.21 -7.94
C ALA A 192 -3.33 0.87 -6.77
N MET A 193 -3.38 2.21 -6.74
CA MET A 193 -4.06 2.95 -5.68
C MET A 193 -5.57 2.77 -5.72
N THR A 194 -6.17 2.72 -6.91
CA THR A 194 -7.61 2.47 -7.06
C THR A 194 -7.98 1.03 -6.69
N MET A 195 -7.18 0.03 -7.14
CA MET A 195 -7.36 -1.37 -6.78
C MET A 195 -7.35 -1.61 -5.27
N THR A 196 -6.58 -0.81 -4.54
CA THR A 196 -6.45 -0.87 -3.08
C THR A 196 -7.37 0.12 -2.36
N GLY A 197 -8.39 0.62 -3.05
CA GLY A 197 -9.51 1.34 -2.46
C GLY A 197 -9.33 2.84 -2.28
N ARG A 198 -8.26 3.46 -2.82
CA ARG A 198 -8.05 4.92 -2.72
C ARG A 198 -8.79 5.63 -3.85
N THR A 199 -9.97 6.15 -3.53
CA THR A 199 -10.85 6.88 -4.46
C THR A 199 -10.24 8.16 -5.04
N ALA A 200 -9.24 8.75 -4.37
CA ALA A 200 -8.51 9.93 -4.84
C ALA A 200 -7.83 9.74 -6.21
N TYR A 201 -7.67 8.50 -6.67
CA TYR A 201 -7.08 8.17 -7.96
C TYR A 201 -8.10 7.84 -9.06
N LEU A 202 -9.40 7.79 -8.73
CA LEU A 202 -10.44 7.41 -9.70
C LEU A 202 -10.53 8.36 -10.89
N ASP A 203 -10.39 9.67 -10.65
CA ASP A 203 -10.49 10.68 -11.71
C ASP A 203 -9.27 10.67 -12.66
N GLN A 204 -8.24 9.87 -12.35
CA GLN A 204 -7.08 9.64 -13.20
C GLN A 204 -7.28 8.43 -14.13
N LEU A 205 -8.43 7.74 -14.04
CA LEU A 205 -8.73 6.56 -14.83
C LEU A 205 -9.72 6.88 -15.96
N GLY A 206 -9.53 6.22 -17.10
CA GLY A 206 -10.41 6.27 -18.26
C GLY A 206 -10.82 4.89 -18.74
N GLY A 207 -11.71 4.85 -19.74
CA GLY A 207 -12.20 3.62 -20.35
C GLY A 207 -13.53 3.13 -19.79
N ASP A 208 -14.16 2.21 -20.53
CA ASP A 208 -15.54 1.79 -20.30
C ASP A 208 -15.73 1.03 -18.98
N GLY A 209 -14.68 0.43 -18.41
CA GLY A 209 -14.75 -0.28 -17.13
C GLY A 209 -14.76 0.61 -15.89
N VAL A 210 -14.51 1.92 -16.01
CA VAL A 210 -14.40 2.82 -14.86
C VAL A 210 -15.70 2.91 -14.05
N HIS A 211 -16.85 2.84 -14.71
CA HIS A 211 -18.14 2.87 -14.01
C HIS A 211 -18.31 1.68 -13.06
N VAL A 212 -17.89 0.47 -13.49
CA VAL A 212 -17.93 -0.75 -12.66
C VAL A 212 -17.08 -0.57 -11.41
N VAL A 213 -15.87 -0.02 -11.55
CA VAL A 213 -14.95 0.23 -10.42
C VAL A 213 -15.53 1.26 -9.46
N ARG A 214 -16.13 2.34 -9.98
CA ARG A 214 -16.77 3.39 -9.17
C ARG A 214 -17.93 2.83 -8.35
N GLU A 215 -18.79 2.00 -8.94
CA GLU A 215 -19.89 1.33 -8.25
C GLU A 215 -19.39 0.42 -7.12
N ARG A 216 -18.32 -0.34 -7.37
CA ARG A 216 -17.71 -1.22 -6.36
C ARG A 216 -17.14 -0.44 -5.17
N LEU A 217 -16.51 0.71 -5.41
CA LEU A 217 -15.96 1.56 -4.35
C LEU A 217 -17.03 2.34 -3.57
N ALA A 218 -18.19 2.58 -4.18
CA ALA A 218 -19.34 3.18 -3.51
C ALA A 218 -20.16 2.16 -2.69
N GLY A 219 -19.98 0.86 -2.96
CA GLY A 219 -20.64 -0.22 -2.23
C GLY A 219 -20.16 -0.36 -0.78
N PRO A 220 -20.85 -1.17 0.05
CA PRO A 220 -20.43 -1.45 1.42
C PRO A 220 -19.03 -2.09 1.42
N ARG A 221 -18.12 -1.55 2.23
CA ARG A 221 -16.80 -2.17 2.47
C ARG A 221 -17.04 -3.42 3.32
N SER A 222 -16.54 -4.58 2.87
CA SER A 222 -16.72 -5.88 3.53
C SER A 222 -15.86 -6.04 4.78
#